data_AF-A0A7W0KE58-F1
#
_entry.id   AF-A0A7W0KE58-F1
#
_cell.length_a   1.000
_cell.length_b   1.000
_cell.length_c   1.000
_cell.angle_alpha   90.00
_cell.angle_beta   90.00
_cell.angle_gamma   90.00
#
_symmetry.space_group_name_H-M   'P 1'
#
loop_
_entity.id
_entity.type
_entity.pdbx_description
1 polymer ?
#
loop_
_entity_poly.entity_id
_entity_poly.type
_entity_poly.pdbx_seq_one_letter_code
_entity_poly.pdbx_strand_id
1 'polypeptide(L)' 'MAAQAQTTTSPQPGGPPSGGEPLLEVKSLKTQFFTQDGVVKAVDDVSFYVMP' A
#
# COMPACT_ATOMS: atom_id res chain seq x y z
N MET A 1 -35.21 -26.21 19.41
CA MET A 1 -34.06 -26.89 18.76
C MET A 1 -34.10 -26.52 17.30
N ALA A 2 -33.11 -25.95 16.62
CA ALA A 2 -31.82 -25.34 16.96
C ALA A 2 -31.59 -24.24 15.91
N ALA A 3 -30.91 -23.16 16.30
CA ALA A 3 -30.69 -21.98 15.47
C ALA A 3 -29.83 -22.29 14.24
N GLN A 4 -30.25 -21.77 13.08
CA GLN A 4 -29.48 -21.79 11.84
C GLN A 4 -28.38 -20.73 11.98
N ALA A 5 -27.14 -21.19 12.17
CA ALA A 5 -25.98 -20.31 12.34
C ALA A 5 -25.68 -19.61 11.01
N GLN A 6 -25.77 -18.28 11.04
CA GLN A 6 -25.41 -17.38 9.96
C GLN A 6 -23.88 -17.46 9.77
N THR A 7 -23.40 -18.00 8.66
CA THR A 7 -22.00 -17.83 8.24
C THR A 7 -21.84 -16.43 7.67
N THR A 8 -21.65 -15.46 8.55
CA THR A 8 -21.08 -14.16 8.21
C THR A 8 -19.66 -14.39 7.68
N THR A 9 -19.49 -14.32 6.35
CA THR A 9 -18.16 -14.13 5.76
C THR A 9 -17.76 -12.68 6.02
N SER A 10 -16.96 -12.51 7.07
CA SER A 10 -16.29 -11.26 7.39
C SER A 10 -15.11 -11.10 6.41
N PRO A 11 -14.89 -9.94 5.77
CA PRO A 11 -13.65 -9.69 5.05
C PRO A 11 -12.51 -9.65 6.08
N GLN A 12 -11.69 -10.71 6.12
CA GLN A 12 -10.50 -10.80 6.96
C GLN A 12 -9.49 -9.73 6.52
N PRO A 13 -9.11 -8.75 7.36
CA PRO A 13 -8.06 -7.80 7.01
C PRO A 13 -6.69 -8.44 7.26
N GLY A 14 -5.88 -8.57 6.21
CA GLY A 14 -4.41 -8.69 6.29
C GLY A 14 -3.85 -10.03 6.80
N GLY A 15 -3.86 -11.06 5.96
CA GLY A 15 -2.85 -12.12 6.07
C GLY A 15 -1.50 -11.65 5.50
N PRO A 16 -0.35 -12.20 5.92
CA PRO A 16 0.93 -11.89 5.31
C PRO A 16 0.87 -12.19 3.80
N PRO A 17 1.43 -11.34 2.94
CA PRO A 17 1.37 -11.54 1.50
C PRO A 17 2.04 -12.86 1.14
N SER A 18 1.30 -13.68 0.39
CA SER A 18 1.70 -15.03 0.00
C SER A 18 2.82 -14.97 -1.04
N GLY A 19 4.08 -14.87 -0.60
CA GLY A 19 5.31 -15.31 -1.28
C GLY A 19 5.67 -14.81 -2.69
N GLY A 20 4.82 -14.02 -3.36
CA GLY A 20 5.05 -13.58 -4.74
C GLY A 20 4.48 -12.21 -5.08
N GLU A 21 3.71 -11.61 -4.18
CA GLU A 21 3.17 -10.25 -4.34
C GLU A 21 4.00 -9.23 -3.54
N PRO A 22 4.24 -8.03 -4.09
CA PRO A 22 5.01 -6.99 -3.42
C PRO A 22 4.31 -6.52 -2.14
N LEU A 23 5.08 -6.34 -1.05
CA LEU A 23 4.63 -5.73 0.20
C LEU A 23 4.16 -4.29 0.00
N LEU A 24 4.85 -3.55 -0.87
CA LEU A 24 4.57 -2.18 -1.21
C LEU A 24 4.80 -1.98 -2.71
N GLU A 25 3.80 -1.42 -3.38
CA GLU A 25 3.93 -0.93 -4.75
C GLU A 25 3.80 0.60 -4.73
N VAL A 26 4.82 1.28 -5.24
CA VAL A 26 4.82 2.74 -5.42
C VAL A 26 4.91 3.04 -6.90
N LYS A 27 4.00 3.89 -7.40
CA LYS A 27 3.89 4.28 -8.80
C LYS A 27 4.03 5.80 -8.94
N SER A 28 4.93 6.23 -9.81
CA SER A 28 5.14 7.64 -10.19
C SER A 28 5.18 8.62 -9.00
N LEU A 29 5.89 8.24 -7.93
CA LEU A 29 6.03 9.07 -6.73
C LEU A 29 6.70 10.39 -7.09
N LYS A 30 6.03 11.50 -6.75
CA LYS A 30 6.54 12.85 -6.91
C LYS A 30 6.39 13.58 -5.59
N THR A 31 7.49 14.12 -5.09
CA THR A 31 7.48 14.94 -3.87
C THR A 31 8.40 16.13 -4.06
N GLN A 32 7.95 17.29 -3.59
CA GLN A 32 8.69 18.54 -3.70
C GLN A 32 8.47 19.37 -2.45
N PHE A 33 9.48 20.15 -2.09
CA PHE A 33 9.49 20.99 -0.91
C PHE A 33 9.77 22.45 -1.31
N PHE A 34 9.14 23.37 -0.59
CA PHE A 34 9.34 24.80 -0.77
C PHE A 34 10.45 25.27 0.16
N THR A 35 11.42 25.98 -0.39
CA THR A 35 12.54 26.61 0.33
C THR A 35 12.59 28.10 -0.01
N GLN A 36 13.35 28.90 0.73
CA GLN A 36 13.54 30.33 0.40
C GLN A 36 14.16 30.52 -0.99
N ASP A 37 14.98 29.56 -1.45
CA ASP A 37 15.64 29.59 -2.75
C ASP A 37 14.79 28.96 -3.88
N GLY A 38 13.56 28.50 -3.58
CA GLY A 38 12.62 27.97 -4.56
C GLY A 38 12.10 26.57 -4.26
N VAL A 39 11.57 25.90 -5.28
CA VAL A 39 11.00 24.55 -5.18
C VAL A 39 12.10 23.51 -5.43
N VAL A 40 12.35 22.67 -4.42
CA VAL A 40 13.27 21.54 -4.54
C VAL A 40 12.48 20.27 -4.77
N LYS A 41 12.75 19.58 -5.87
CA LYS A 41 12.21 18.25 -6.14
C LYS A 41 12.99 17.21 -5.33
N ALA A 42 12.33 16.55 -4.39
CA ALA A 42 12.95 15.50 -3.58
C ALA A 42 12.81 14.12 -4.23
N VAL A 43 11.68 13.87 -4.90
CA VAL A 43 11.45 12.66 -5.67
C VAL A 43 10.74 13.05 -6.96
N ASP A 44 11.24 12.60 -8.10
CA ASP A 44 10.67 12.89 -9.42
C ASP A 44 10.36 11.59 -10.17
N ASP A 45 9.07 11.27 -10.27
CA ASP A 45 8.50 10.16 -11.06
C ASP A 45 9.10 8.77 -10.77
N VAL A 46 9.27 8.43 -9.48
CA VAL A 46 9.87 7.14 -9.09
C VAL A 46 8.80 6.06 -8.94
N SER A 47 9.02 4.90 -9.56
CA SER A 47 8.19 3.70 -9.38
C SER A 47 9.04 2.54 -8.85
N PHE A 48 8.58 1.86 -7.80
CA PHE A 48 9.31 0.74 -7.21
C PHE A 48 8.39 -0.24 -6.48
N TYR A 49 8.95 -1.42 -6.22
CA TYR A 49 8.33 -2.52 -5.50
C TYR A 49 9.19 -2.90 -4.31
N VAL A 50 8.55 -3.21 -3.17
CA VAL A 50 9.21 -3.83 -2.03
C VAL A 50 8.74 -5.28 -1.98
N MET A 51 9.68 -6.22 -2.07
CA MET A 51 9.37 -7.65 -2.00
C MET A 51 9.40 -8.14 -0.54
N PRO A 52 8.67 -9.22 -0.21
CA PRO A 52 8.69 -9.86 1.11
C PRO A 52 10.07 -10.29 1.58
#